data_AF-A0A5N6RD59-F1
#
_entry.id   AF-A0A5N6RD59-F1
#
_cell.length_a   1.000
_cell.length_b   1.000
_cell.length_c   1.000
_cell.angle_alpha   90.00
_cell.angle_beta   90.00
_cell.angle_gamma   90.00
#
_symmetry.space_group_name_H-M   'P 1'
#
loop_
_entity.id
_entity.type
_entity.pdbx_description
1 polymer ?
#
loop_
_entity_poly.entity_id
_entity_poly.type
_entity_poly.pdbx_seq_one_letter_code
_entity_poly.pdbx_strand_id
1 'polypeptide(L)'
;MEVEAHQFHGPATAILHEIIVNPMYGVASNEQTIEREMEKLGKVLDVYEERLSKYKYLAGERYSLADLHHSPNLVYFMKTTKVEAITCRPHVRAWWDAISSRPATLKVSANMNRVRENIKQWKAHLFRRKPSRTGEESKDTSFFLETHEMRPLDEQETTAVFEKLFKFTGNNLKNIVEQPSHEGSESTPGRYCFRLHKNKVYYVADSLVKRATNIARPQLVSLGTCIGKITHGGSFHLTIQSLTVLAPNAKHKVWLKPTSEMSFLYGNHVLKGGLGRITENIAPGDGVVVFSMSDVPLGFGVAAKSTQDCRKLDPNGIVVLHQADIGGYLRMEDEL
;
A
#
# COMPACT_ATOMS: atom_id res chain seq x y z
N MET A 1 -4.73 6.50 -19.03
CA MET A 1 -4.28 5.31 -18.26
C MET A 1 -3.83 4.16 -19.16
N GLU A 2 -4.55 3.80 -20.22
CA GLU A 2 -4.12 2.69 -21.10
C GLU A 2 -2.78 2.91 -21.81
N VAL A 3 -2.53 4.11 -22.35
CA VAL A 3 -1.28 4.42 -23.06
C VAL A 3 -0.05 4.35 -22.13
N GLU A 4 -0.21 4.72 -20.85
CA GLU A 4 0.85 4.64 -19.86
C GLU A 4 1.18 3.20 -19.45
N ALA A 5 0.15 2.42 -19.08
CA ALA A 5 0.30 1.05 -18.62
C ALA A 5 0.88 0.11 -19.70
N HIS A 6 0.64 0.42 -20.99
CA HIS A 6 1.08 -0.43 -22.10
C HIS A 6 2.34 0.08 -22.81
N GLN A 7 2.65 1.39 -22.80
CA GLN A 7 3.72 1.94 -23.65
C GLN A 7 4.88 2.59 -22.87
N PHE A 8 4.64 3.20 -21.70
CA PHE A 8 5.72 3.82 -20.91
C PHE A 8 6.33 2.85 -19.90
N HIS A 9 5.47 2.14 -19.14
CA HIS A 9 5.92 1.32 -18.01
C HIS A 9 6.84 0.18 -18.45
N GLY A 10 6.49 -0.56 -19.51
CA GLY A 10 7.28 -1.69 -20.00
C GLY A 10 8.71 -1.32 -20.38
N PRO A 11 8.92 -0.39 -21.33
CA PRO A 11 10.26 0.03 -21.74
C PRO A 11 11.07 0.64 -20.57
N ALA A 12 10.45 1.50 -19.76
CA ALA A 12 11.13 2.12 -18.62
C ALA A 12 11.62 1.09 -17.60
N THR A 13 10.79 0.11 -17.23
CA THR A 13 11.16 -0.94 -16.27
C THR A 13 12.23 -1.87 -16.84
N ALA A 14 12.17 -2.22 -18.13
CA ALA A 14 13.20 -3.03 -18.77
C ALA A 14 14.58 -2.34 -18.76
N ILE A 15 14.63 -1.05 -19.09
CA ILE A 15 15.87 -0.26 -19.04
C ILE A 15 16.42 -0.19 -17.61
N LEU A 16 15.55 0.07 -16.64
CA LEU A 16 15.95 0.12 -15.23
C LEU A 16 16.46 -1.24 -14.71
N HIS A 17 15.85 -2.33 -15.16
CA HIS A 17 16.30 -3.68 -14.82
C HIS A 17 17.72 -3.93 -15.35
N GLU A 18 17.99 -3.56 -16.61
CA GLU A 18 19.31 -3.72 -17.22
C GLU A 18 20.38 -2.82 -16.58
N ILE A 19 20.08 -1.55 -16.30
CA ILE A 19 21.07 -0.57 -15.82
C ILE A 19 21.29 -0.65 -14.32
N ILE A 20 20.25 -0.95 -13.54
CA ILE A 20 20.31 -0.90 -12.07
C ILE A 20 20.28 -2.30 -11.47
N VAL A 21 19.34 -3.15 -11.88
CA VAL A 21 19.08 -4.44 -11.22
C VAL A 21 20.14 -5.48 -11.57
N ASN A 22 20.44 -5.67 -12.86
CA ASN A 22 21.44 -6.65 -13.32
C ASN A 22 22.82 -6.41 -12.68
N PRO A 23 23.40 -5.19 -12.70
CA PRO A 23 24.67 -4.91 -12.03
C PRO A 23 24.62 -5.09 -10.50
N MET A 24 23.46 -4.89 -9.87
CA MET A 24 23.33 -5.15 -8.43
C MET A 24 23.54 -6.63 -8.09
N TYR A 25 23.12 -7.54 -8.98
CA TYR A 25 23.27 -9.00 -8.86
C TYR A 25 24.54 -9.55 -9.55
N GLY A 26 25.43 -8.68 -10.05
CA GLY A 26 26.66 -9.10 -10.73
C GLY A 26 26.45 -9.66 -12.14
N VAL A 27 25.27 -9.43 -12.71
CA VAL A 27 24.94 -9.75 -14.11
C VAL A 27 25.30 -8.55 -14.97
N ALA A 28 26.00 -8.78 -16.09
CA ALA A 28 26.32 -7.72 -17.04
C ALA A 28 25.06 -7.21 -17.74
N SER A 29 24.95 -5.89 -17.90
CA SER A 29 23.86 -5.24 -18.62
C SER A 29 23.88 -5.62 -20.11
N ASN A 30 22.70 -5.87 -20.69
CA ASN A 30 22.55 -6.10 -22.11
C ASN A 30 22.30 -4.78 -22.85
N GLU A 31 23.36 -4.24 -23.47
CA GLU A 31 23.31 -2.96 -24.18
C GLU A 31 22.31 -2.94 -25.34
N GLN A 32 22.18 -4.05 -26.08
CA GLN A 32 21.22 -4.16 -27.20
C GLN A 32 19.78 -4.05 -26.71
N THR A 33 19.49 -4.61 -25.53
CA THR A 33 18.16 -4.50 -24.90
C THR A 33 17.91 -3.07 -24.43
N ILE A 34 18.90 -2.41 -23.84
CA ILE A 34 18.80 -1.00 -23.43
C ILE A 34 18.49 -0.12 -24.64
N GLU A 35 19.23 -0.26 -25.74
CA GLU A 35 19.03 0.58 -26.93
C GLU A 35 17.65 0.40 -27.57
N ARG A 36 17.20 -0.85 -27.73
CA ARG A 36 15.88 -1.17 -28.26
C ARG A 36 14.75 -0.56 -27.43
N GLU A 37 14.83 -0.68 -26.10
CA GLU A 37 13.79 -0.15 -25.22
C GLU A 37 13.88 1.39 -25.11
N MET A 38 15.08 1.97 -25.23
CA MET A 38 15.27 3.43 -25.31
C MET A 38 14.60 4.03 -26.56
N GLU A 39 14.64 3.34 -27.70
CA GLU A 39 13.95 3.81 -28.91
C GLU A 39 12.43 3.85 -28.71
N LYS A 40 11.86 2.81 -28.08
CA LYS A 40 10.43 2.78 -27.74
C LYS A 40 10.06 3.86 -26.75
N LEU A 41 10.86 4.03 -25.69
CA LEU A 41 10.65 5.06 -24.69
C LEU A 41 10.73 6.46 -25.30
N GLY A 42 11.66 6.70 -26.23
CA GLY A 42 11.80 7.95 -26.96
C GLY A 42 10.51 8.36 -27.68
N LYS A 43 9.89 7.43 -28.42
CA LYS A 43 8.61 7.66 -29.12
C LYS A 43 7.49 8.08 -28.16
N VAL A 44 7.43 7.48 -26.98
CA VAL A 44 6.45 7.86 -25.95
C VAL A 44 6.72 9.24 -25.38
N LEU A 45 8.00 9.55 -25.12
CA LEU A 45 8.40 10.86 -24.62
C LEU A 45 8.16 11.98 -25.63
N ASP A 46 8.25 11.71 -26.93
CA ASP A 46 7.89 12.68 -27.98
C ASP A 46 6.40 13.01 -27.99
N VAL A 47 5.54 12.01 -27.76
CA VAL A 47 4.10 12.22 -27.56
C VAL A 47 3.84 13.04 -26.30
N TYR A 48 4.60 12.81 -25.23
CA TYR A 48 4.48 13.58 -23.99
C TYR A 48 4.92 15.02 -24.19
N GLU A 49 5.99 15.26 -24.93
CA GLU A 49 6.46 16.59 -25.26
C GLU A 49 5.38 17.40 -26.01
N GLU A 50 4.75 16.80 -27.03
CA GLU A 50 3.66 17.45 -27.75
C GLU A 50 2.47 17.73 -26.83
N ARG A 51 2.10 16.77 -25.98
CA ARG A 51 0.97 16.91 -25.05
C ARG A 51 1.22 18.00 -24.01
N LEU A 52 2.42 18.02 -23.42
CA LEU A 52 2.82 18.95 -22.37
C LEU A 52 3.14 20.36 -22.90
N SER A 53 3.32 20.51 -24.22
CA SER A 53 3.33 21.83 -24.85
C SER A 53 1.96 22.53 -24.75
N LYS A 54 0.87 21.77 -24.67
CA LYS A 54 -0.52 22.26 -24.64
C LYS A 54 -1.11 22.32 -23.23
N TYR A 55 -0.64 21.48 -22.32
CA TYR A 55 -1.19 21.32 -20.97
C TYR A 55 -0.09 21.19 -19.93
N LYS A 56 -0.35 21.66 -18.70
CA LYS A 56 0.62 21.58 -17.61
C LYS A 56 0.94 20.14 -17.15
N TYR A 57 -0.02 19.23 -17.26
CA TYR A 57 0.09 17.82 -16.83
C TYR A 57 -0.45 16.89 -17.93
N LEU A 58 -0.14 15.60 -17.86
CA LEU A 58 -0.48 14.63 -18.92
C LEU A 58 -2.00 14.52 -19.15
N ALA A 59 -2.80 14.66 -18.09
CA ALA A 59 -4.27 14.63 -18.16
C ALA A 59 -4.93 16.01 -18.28
N GLY A 60 -4.17 17.11 -18.40
CA GLY A 60 -4.72 18.47 -18.55
C GLY A 60 -4.09 19.48 -17.58
N GLU A 61 -4.89 20.43 -17.09
CA GLU A 61 -4.38 21.54 -16.23
C GLU A 61 -4.10 21.14 -14.78
N ARG A 62 -4.62 20.00 -14.33
CA ARG A 62 -4.51 19.54 -12.95
C ARG A 62 -3.71 18.26 -12.88
N TYR A 63 -2.89 18.17 -11.84
CA TYR A 63 -2.15 16.95 -11.50
C TYR A 63 -3.11 15.80 -11.26
N SER A 64 -2.80 14.65 -11.82
CA SER A 64 -3.68 13.50 -11.86
C SER A 64 -2.94 12.20 -11.61
N LEU A 65 -3.70 11.11 -11.52
CA LEU A 65 -3.15 9.76 -11.42
C LEU A 65 -2.23 9.42 -12.61
N ALA A 66 -2.50 9.99 -13.79
CA ALA A 66 -1.67 9.82 -14.98
C ALA A 66 -0.30 10.50 -14.88
N ASP A 67 -0.03 11.32 -13.86
CA ASP A 67 1.28 11.93 -13.62
C ASP A 67 1.99 11.24 -12.43
N LEU A 68 1.21 10.73 -11.47
CA LEU A 68 1.70 10.04 -10.28
C LEU A 68 2.36 8.70 -10.63
N HIS A 69 1.75 7.92 -11.51
CA HIS A 69 2.23 6.58 -11.85
C HIS A 69 3.60 6.56 -12.55
N HIS A 70 4.03 7.67 -13.18
CA HIS A 70 5.37 7.82 -13.74
C HIS A 70 6.46 8.06 -12.70
N SER A 71 6.09 8.58 -11.53
CA SER A 71 7.04 9.06 -10.51
C SER A 71 8.03 7.97 -10.07
N PRO A 72 7.62 6.73 -9.71
CA PRO A 72 8.57 5.70 -9.28
C PRO A 72 9.65 5.41 -10.34
N ASN A 73 9.25 5.15 -11.59
CA ASN A 73 10.20 4.81 -12.66
C ASN A 73 11.10 5.99 -13.02
N LEU A 74 10.55 7.20 -13.15
CA LEU A 74 11.33 8.39 -13.50
C LEU A 74 12.34 8.80 -12.41
N VAL A 75 12.00 8.64 -11.12
CA VAL A 75 12.95 8.86 -10.01
C VAL A 75 14.21 8.00 -10.18
N TYR A 76 14.07 6.74 -10.59
CA TYR A 76 15.21 5.86 -10.87
C TYR A 76 15.90 6.23 -12.19
N PHE A 77 15.12 6.51 -13.24
CA PHE A 77 15.63 6.79 -14.58
C PHE A 77 16.53 8.03 -14.61
N MET A 78 16.16 9.08 -13.87
CA MET A 78 16.94 10.31 -13.74
C MET A 78 18.31 10.11 -13.04
N LYS A 79 18.55 8.96 -12.42
CA LYS A 79 19.84 8.59 -11.79
C LYS A 79 20.70 7.69 -12.69
N THR A 80 20.26 7.42 -13.92
CA THR A 80 20.98 6.60 -14.90
C THR A 80 21.80 7.47 -15.87
N THR A 81 22.68 6.82 -16.63
CA THR A 81 23.43 7.45 -17.73
C THR A 81 22.54 7.86 -18.91
N LYS A 82 21.24 7.51 -18.92
CA LYS A 82 20.29 7.80 -19.99
C LYS A 82 19.32 8.94 -19.67
N VAL A 83 19.60 9.70 -18.60
CA VAL A 83 18.82 10.86 -18.13
C VAL A 83 18.56 11.91 -19.22
N GLU A 84 19.46 12.01 -20.20
CA GLU A 84 19.35 12.94 -21.33
C GLU A 84 18.05 12.79 -22.10
N ALA A 85 17.46 11.59 -22.17
CA ALA A 85 16.17 11.38 -22.82
C ALA A 85 15.03 12.18 -22.18
N ILE A 86 15.13 12.50 -20.89
CA ILE A 86 14.15 13.36 -20.22
C ILE A 86 14.58 14.82 -20.31
N THR A 87 15.86 15.12 -20.07
CA THR A 87 16.33 16.51 -19.96
C THR A 87 16.46 17.24 -21.30
N CYS A 88 16.55 16.53 -22.43
CA CYS A 88 16.59 17.13 -23.77
C CYS A 88 15.24 17.64 -24.26
N ARG A 89 14.14 17.26 -23.58
CA ARG A 89 12.76 17.62 -23.93
C ARG A 89 12.24 18.69 -22.95
N PRO A 90 12.13 19.96 -23.35
CA PRO A 90 11.88 21.06 -22.42
C PRO A 90 10.53 20.94 -21.67
N HIS A 91 9.45 20.54 -22.33
CA HIS A 91 8.15 20.41 -21.68
C HIS A 91 8.07 19.19 -20.75
N VAL A 92 8.63 18.05 -21.18
CA VAL A 92 8.78 16.85 -20.34
C VAL A 92 9.66 17.14 -19.13
N ARG A 93 10.75 17.88 -19.29
CA ARG A 93 11.62 18.29 -18.18
C ARG A 93 10.87 19.18 -17.18
N ALA A 94 10.16 20.20 -17.67
CA ALA A 94 9.38 21.09 -16.80
C ALA A 94 8.28 20.35 -16.04
N TRP A 95 7.61 19.39 -16.71
CA TRP A 95 6.65 18.49 -16.09
C TRP A 95 7.30 17.62 -15.02
N TRP A 96 8.46 17.01 -15.31
CA TRP A 96 9.21 16.22 -14.36
C TRP A 96 9.56 17.04 -13.11
N ASP A 97 10.11 18.24 -13.28
CA ASP A 97 10.49 19.13 -12.18
C ASP A 97 9.28 19.48 -11.28
N ALA A 98 8.10 19.67 -11.90
CA ALA A 98 6.85 19.95 -11.19
C ALA A 98 6.31 18.74 -10.40
N ILE A 99 6.49 17.51 -10.89
CA ILE A 99 6.06 16.30 -10.17
C ILE A 99 7.09 15.82 -9.15
N SER A 100 8.39 16.06 -9.40
CA SER A 100 9.48 15.64 -8.53
C SER A 100 9.70 16.53 -7.32
N SER A 101 9.26 17.79 -7.39
CA SER A 101 9.29 18.74 -6.26
C SER A 101 8.20 18.48 -5.22
N ARG A 102 7.27 17.54 -5.47
CA ARG A 102 6.18 17.22 -4.54
C ARG A 102 6.70 16.45 -3.31
N PRO A 103 6.12 16.67 -2.11
CA PRO A 103 6.54 15.99 -0.88
C PRO A 103 6.57 14.46 -0.98
N ALA A 104 5.58 13.85 -1.63
CA ALA A 104 5.51 12.41 -1.84
C ALA A 104 6.71 11.88 -2.65
N THR A 105 7.03 12.54 -3.78
CA THR A 105 8.18 12.18 -4.62
C THR A 105 9.52 12.40 -3.90
N LEU A 106 9.62 13.47 -3.10
CA LEU A 106 10.80 13.74 -2.27
C LEU A 106 11.01 12.66 -1.20
N LYS A 107 9.94 12.20 -0.53
CA LYS A 107 10.00 11.09 0.43
C LYS A 107 10.47 9.79 -0.23
N VAL A 108 9.97 9.48 -1.44
CA VAL A 108 10.41 8.30 -2.22
C VAL A 108 11.90 8.40 -2.56
N SER A 109 12.36 9.56 -3.05
CA SER A 109 13.78 9.78 -3.39
C SER A 109 14.71 9.69 -2.17
N ALA A 110 14.29 10.24 -1.02
CA ALA A 110 15.05 10.18 0.24
C ALA A 110 15.16 8.75 0.79
N ASN A 111 14.05 8.00 0.80
CA ASN A 111 14.03 6.59 1.21
C ASN A 111 14.95 5.74 0.33
N MET A 112 14.99 6.03 -0.97
CA MET A 112 15.80 5.31 -1.94
C MET A 112 17.32 5.54 -1.78
N ASN A 113 17.75 6.78 -1.50
CA ASN A 113 19.16 7.07 -1.19
C ASN A 113 19.62 6.28 0.05
N ARG A 114 18.75 6.16 1.05
CA ARG A 114 19.00 5.37 2.25
C ARG A 114 19.16 3.88 1.96
N VAL A 115 18.33 3.31 1.07
CA VAL A 115 18.43 1.90 0.66
C VAL A 115 19.74 1.64 -0.11
N ARG A 116 20.14 2.53 -1.02
CA ARG A 116 21.39 2.37 -1.79
C ARG A 116 22.64 2.46 -0.92
N GLU A 117 22.66 3.39 0.04
CA GLU A 117 23.77 3.53 0.98
C GLU A 117 23.88 2.30 1.89
N ASN A 118 22.73 1.79 2.35
CA ASN A 118 22.67 0.55 3.10
C ASN A 118 23.18 -0.65 2.29
N ILE A 119 22.83 -0.77 1.00
CA ILE A 119 23.33 -1.85 0.14
C ILE A 119 24.85 -1.76 -0.06
N LYS A 120 25.41 -0.56 -0.21
CA LYS A 120 26.88 -0.37 -0.27
C LYS A 120 27.55 -0.78 1.04
N GLN A 121 26.99 -0.34 2.17
CA GLN A 121 27.50 -0.69 3.50
C GLN A 121 27.40 -2.19 3.75
N TRP A 122 26.32 -2.84 3.31
CA TRP A 122 26.14 -4.28 3.41
C TRP A 122 27.11 -5.07 2.56
N LYS A 123 27.36 -4.66 1.30
CA LYS A 123 28.40 -5.27 0.47
C LYS A 123 29.78 -5.12 1.13
N ALA A 124 30.10 -3.94 1.68
CA ALA A 124 31.36 -3.70 2.39
C ALA A 124 31.49 -4.54 3.68
N HIS A 125 30.39 -4.81 4.38
CA HIS A 125 30.35 -5.63 5.59
C HIS A 125 30.43 -7.14 5.27
N LEU A 126 29.78 -7.59 4.19
CA LEU A 126 29.80 -8.99 3.73
C LEU A 126 31.20 -9.46 3.29
N PHE A 127 32.05 -8.57 2.77
CA PHE A 127 33.42 -8.91 2.36
C PHE A 127 34.48 -8.68 3.46
N ARG A 128 34.10 -8.13 4.62
CA ARG A 128 35.04 -7.81 5.71
C ARG A 128 34.60 -8.44 7.04
N ARG A 129 34.81 -9.75 7.20
CA ARG A 129 35.24 -10.49 8.43
C ARG A 129 34.56 -11.86 8.65
N LYS A 130 35.37 -12.92 8.77
CA LYS A 130 35.52 -13.64 10.08
C LYS A 130 36.53 -12.82 10.92
N PRO A 131 36.60 -12.84 12.27
CA PRO A 131 36.19 -13.90 13.22
C PRO A 131 35.64 -13.44 14.60
N SER A 132 35.42 -14.44 15.48
CA SER A 132 35.56 -14.51 16.96
C SER A 132 34.77 -13.60 17.91
N ARG A 133 34.04 -14.28 18.81
CA ARG A 133 33.43 -13.79 20.05
C ARG A 133 34.48 -13.36 21.09
N THR A 134 34.31 -12.15 21.60
CA THR A 134 34.49 -11.65 23.00
C THR A 134 33.87 -10.24 22.96
N GLY A 135 32.76 -9.91 23.62
CA GLY A 135 32.57 -9.86 25.05
C GLY A 135 32.89 -8.44 25.53
N GLU A 136 31.89 -7.56 25.59
CA GLU A 136 31.78 -6.45 26.56
C GLU A 136 30.43 -5.72 26.42
N GLU A 137 29.72 -5.62 27.54
CA GLU A 137 28.50 -4.85 27.73
C GLU A 137 28.80 -3.35 27.80
N SER A 138 27.98 -2.52 27.15
CA SER A 138 27.77 -1.15 27.57
C SER A 138 26.28 -0.88 27.76
N LYS A 139 25.94 -0.51 28.99
CA LYS A 139 24.65 0.01 29.42
C LYS A 139 24.55 1.47 28.98
N ASP A 140 23.54 1.79 28.17
CA ASP A 140 22.80 3.07 28.15
C ASP A 140 22.10 3.23 26.79
N THR A 141 20.85 2.78 26.70
CA THR A 141 19.86 3.19 25.67
C THR A 141 18.44 2.66 25.96
N SER A 142 18.21 2.07 27.14
CA SER A 142 17.01 1.27 27.46
C SER A 142 15.74 2.08 27.77
N PHE A 143 15.52 3.24 27.13
CA PHE A 143 14.27 3.98 27.32
C PHE A 143 13.60 4.52 26.04
N PHE A 144 14.23 4.36 24.86
CA PHE A 144 13.65 4.89 23.60
C PHE A 144 13.63 3.92 22.40
N LEU A 145 13.97 2.64 22.59
CA LEU A 145 14.12 1.67 21.48
C LEU A 145 13.22 0.43 21.55
N GLU A 146 12.13 0.45 22.31
CA GLU A 146 11.31 -0.76 22.52
C GLU A 146 10.19 -0.99 21.48
N THR A 147 10.01 -0.11 20.47
CA THR A 147 8.82 -0.14 19.58
C THR A 147 9.06 -0.65 18.15
N HIS A 148 10.24 -1.17 17.83
CA HIS A 148 10.66 -1.38 16.43
C HIS A 148 10.81 -2.85 15.99
N GLU A 149 10.24 -3.81 16.71
CA GLU A 149 10.40 -5.23 16.38
C GLU A 149 9.20 -5.80 15.64
N MET A 150 9.47 -6.55 14.55
CA MET A 150 8.52 -7.52 13.97
C MET A 150 8.37 -8.68 14.95
N ARG A 151 7.44 -8.53 15.89
CA ARG A 151 7.19 -9.50 16.95
C ARG A 151 5.80 -10.13 16.82
N PRO A 152 5.56 -11.32 17.40
CA PRO A 152 4.21 -11.80 17.62
C PRO A 152 3.42 -10.79 18.48
N LEU A 153 2.10 -10.80 18.32
CA LEU A 153 1.20 -10.02 19.17
C LEU A 153 1.13 -10.66 20.56
N ASP A 154 0.99 -9.81 21.57
CA ASP A 154 0.74 -10.26 22.94
C ASP A 154 -0.72 -10.69 23.10
N GLU A 155 -1.07 -11.32 24.21
CA GLU A 155 -2.43 -11.85 24.44
C GLU A 155 -3.50 -10.73 24.45
N GLN A 156 -3.19 -9.59 25.08
CA GLN A 156 -4.08 -8.43 25.12
C GLN A 156 -4.25 -7.81 23.73
N GLU A 157 -3.16 -7.66 22.98
CA GLU A 157 -3.17 -7.12 21.61
C GLU A 157 -3.93 -8.04 20.66
N THR A 158 -3.71 -9.35 20.80
CA THR A 158 -4.43 -10.38 20.05
C THR A 158 -5.92 -10.27 20.33
N THR A 159 -6.32 -10.19 21.59
CA THR A 159 -7.74 -10.02 21.97
C THR A 159 -8.32 -8.77 21.32
N ALA A 160 -7.65 -7.62 21.41
CA ALA A 160 -8.11 -6.37 20.81
C ALA A 160 -8.27 -6.44 19.29
N VAL A 161 -7.34 -7.11 18.59
CA VAL A 161 -7.41 -7.31 17.13
C VAL A 161 -8.56 -8.23 16.76
N PHE A 162 -8.67 -9.38 17.43
CA PHE A 162 -9.67 -10.39 17.12
C PHE A 162 -11.09 -9.92 17.45
N GLU A 163 -11.29 -9.24 18.58
CA GLU A 163 -12.59 -8.62 18.91
C GLU A 163 -13.02 -7.62 17.83
N LYS A 164 -12.09 -6.80 17.35
CA LYS A 164 -12.38 -5.81 16.30
C LYS A 164 -12.71 -6.48 14.96
N LEU A 165 -11.98 -7.52 14.56
CA LEU A 165 -12.25 -8.29 13.33
C LEU A 165 -13.57 -9.07 13.44
N PHE A 166 -13.87 -9.63 14.61
CA PHE A 166 -15.09 -10.37 14.88
C PHE A 166 -16.35 -9.52 14.68
N LYS A 167 -16.29 -8.21 15.01
CA LYS A 167 -17.41 -7.28 14.74
C LYS A 167 -17.84 -7.22 13.27
N PHE A 168 -16.94 -7.50 12.33
CA PHE A 168 -17.24 -7.48 10.89
C PHE A 168 -17.47 -8.88 10.30
N THR A 169 -16.76 -9.88 10.80
CA THR A 169 -16.72 -11.24 10.21
C THR A 169 -17.56 -12.26 10.98
N GLY A 170 -17.83 -12.02 12.27
CA GLY A 170 -18.46 -12.99 13.15
C GLY A 170 -17.71 -14.33 13.13
N ASN A 171 -18.46 -15.42 13.01
CA ASN A 171 -17.90 -16.79 13.00
C ASN A 171 -16.97 -17.06 11.79
N ASN A 172 -17.03 -16.24 10.73
CA ASN A 172 -16.13 -16.37 9.58
C ASN A 172 -14.69 -15.93 9.89
N LEU A 173 -14.41 -15.38 11.08
CA LEU A 173 -13.05 -15.07 11.52
C LEU A 173 -12.14 -16.31 11.47
N LYS A 174 -12.70 -17.50 11.69
CA LYS A 174 -12.00 -18.78 11.56
C LYS A 174 -11.35 -18.94 10.18
N ASN A 175 -12.00 -18.48 9.12
CA ASN A 175 -11.46 -18.56 7.77
C ASN A 175 -10.19 -17.72 7.63
N ILE A 176 -10.13 -16.54 8.26
CA ILE A 176 -8.94 -15.66 8.22
C ILE A 176 -7.76 -16.32 8.94
N VAL A 177 -8.01 -17.10 9.99
CA VAL A 177 -6.94 -17.72 10.79
C VAL A 177 -6.46 -19.04 10.18
N GLU A 178 -7.39 -19.85 9.68
CA GLU A 178 -7.11 -21.22 9.23
C GLU A 178 -6.87 -21.33 7.73
N GLN A 179 -7.08 -20.26 6.96
CA GLN A 179 -6.84 -20.28 5.52
C GLN A 179 -5.38 -20.64 5.21
N PRO A 180 -5.16 -21.63 4.32
CA PRO A 180 -3.81 -21.97 3.90
C PRO A 180 -3.18 -20.81 3.10
N SER A 181 -1.92 -20.53 3.39
CA SER A 181 -1.14 -19.56 2.62
C SER A 181 -0.43 -20.25 1.46
N HIS A 182 -0.58 -19.68 0.27
CA HIS A 182 0.07 -20.13 -0.97
C HIS A 182 1.21 -19.19 -1.39
N GLU A 183 1.52 -18.19 -0.56
CA GLU A 183 2.54 -17.19 -0.81
C GLU A 183 3.94 -17.72 -0.42
N GLY A 184 4.51 -18.58 -1.25
CA GLY A 184 5.83 -19.18 -1.01
C GLY A 184 6.27 -20.13 -2.11
N SER A 185 7.57 -20.43 -2.16
CA SER A 185 8.13 -21.47 -3.03
C SER A 185 8.03 -22.88 -2.42
N GLU A 186 7.39 -23.00 -1.26
CA GLU A 186 7.26 -24.26 -0.52
C GLU A 186 6.12 -25.10 -1.13
N SER A 187 6.33 -26.42 -1.24
CA SER A 187 5.35 -27.34 -1.83
C SER A 187 4.11 -27.56 -0.95
N THR A 188 4.21 -27.28 0.36
CA THR A 188 3.11 -27.42 1.32
C THR A 188 2.51 -26.05 1.63
N PRO A 189 1.19 -25.88 1.63
CA PRO A 189 0.56 -24.62 2.01
C PRO A 189 0.93 -24.25 3.45
N GLY A 190 1.37 -23.01 3.65
CA GLY A 190 1.71 -22.47 4.95
C GLY A 190 0.47 -22.00 5.71
N ARG A 191 0.69 -21.27 6.81
CA ARG A 191 -0.37 -20.56 7.55
C ARG A 191 -0.15 -19.06 7.46
N TYR A 192 -1.23 -18.30 7.61
CA TYR A 192 -1.11 -16.86 7.90
C TYR A 192 -0.93 -16.63 9.40
N CYS A 193 -0.23 -15.55 9.75
CA CYS A 193 -0.05 -15.12 11.12
C CYS A 193 -0.10 -13.59 11.22
N PHE A 194 -0.37 -13.12 12.43
CA PHE A 194 -0.34 -11.69 12.75
C PHE A 194 1.01 -11.32 13.35
N ARG A 195 1.57 -10.19 12.91
CA ARG A 195 2.82 -9.63 13.42
C ARG A 195 2.65 -8.14 13.68
N LEU A 196 3.18 -7.67 14.80
CA LEU A 196 3.24 -6.26 15.12
C LEU A 196 4.58 -5.71 14.66
N HIS A 197 4.58 -4.52 14.04
CA HIS A 197 5.79 -3.76 13.76
C HIS A 197 5.49 -2.28 13.68
N LYS A 198 6.24 -1.46 14.44
CA LYS A 198 6.04 0.00 14.52
C LYS A 198 4.57 0.36 14.78
N ASN A 199 3.95 -0.31 15.75
CA ASN A 199 2.54 -0.18 16.14
C ASN A 199 1.51 -0.54 15.05
N LYS A 200 1.93 -1.02 13.88
CA LYS A 200 1.06 -1.54 12.81
C LYS A 200 1.00 -3.06 12.91
N VAL A 201 -0.21 -3.61 12.80
CA VAL A 201 -0.47 -5.05 12.79
C VAL A 201 -0.58 -5.52 11.34
N TYR A 202 0.21 -6.51 11.00
CA TYR A 202 0.31 -7.09 9.67
C TYR A 202 -0.21 -8.53 9.67
N TYR A 203 -0.94 -8.88 8.62
CA TYR A 203 -1.38 -10.23 8.29
C TYR A 203 -0.55 -10.76 7.13
N VAL A 204 0.18 -11.85 7.40
CA VAL A 204 1.28 -12.29 6.55
C VAL A 204 1.45 -13.81 6.61
N ALA A 205 1.86 -14.42 5.49
CA ALA A 205 2.23 -15.83 5.46
C ALA A 205 3.49 -16.11 6.32
N ASP A 206 3.49 -17.20 7.08
CA ASP A 206 4.61 -17.58 7.94
C ASP A 206 5.94 -17.74 7.16
N SER A 207 5.87 -18.22 5.92
CA SER A 207 7.00 -18.32 4.98
C SER A 207 7.64 -16.96 4.68
N LEU A 208 6.86 -15.87 4.60
CA LEU A 208 7.36 -14.52 4.38
C LEU A 208 8.01 -13.97 5.65
N VAL A 209 7.47 -14.27 6.83
CA VAL A 209 8.07 -13.86 8.11
C VAL A 209 9.44 -14.52 8.30
N LYS A 210 9.56 -15.81 8.00
CA LYS A 210 10.83 -16.54 8.03
C LYS A 210 11.88 -15.95 7.08
N ARG A 211 11.47 -15.47 5.91
CA ARG A 211 12.39 -14.81 4.97
C ARG A 211 12.75 -13.38 5.39
N ALA A 212 11.81 -12.68 6.04
CA ALA A 212 12.01 -11.33 6.52
C ALA A 212 13.10 -11.23 7.61
N THR A 213 13.48 -12.35 8.27
CA THR A 213 14.62 -12.36 9.20
C THR A 213 15.96 -12.04 8.56
N ASN A 214 16.07 -12.15 7.23
CA ASN A 214 17.27 -11.77 6.48
C ASN A 214 17.39 -10.26 6.25
N ILE A 215 16.35 -9.47 6.59
CA ILE A 215 16.33 -8.02 6.44
C ILE A 215 16.51 -7.40 7.82
N ALA A 216 17.44 -6.44 7.95
CA ALA A 216 17.62 -5.77 9.23
C ALA A 216 16.37 -4.96 9.60
N ARG A 217 15.97 -5.06 10.87
CA ARG A 217 14.73 -4.49 11.41
C ARG A 217 14.50 -2.99 11.07
N PRO A 218 15.52 -2.11 11.07
CA PRO A 218 15.34 -0.71 10.71
C PRO A 218 14.95 -0.47 9.24
N GLN A 219 15.26 -1.40 8.34
CA GLN A 219 14.93 -1.29 6.92
C GLN A 219 13.67 -2.04 6.53
N LEU A 220 13.13 -2.88 7.42
CA LEU A 220 11.86 -3.52 7.19
C LEU A 220 10.76 -2.46 7.34
N VAL A 221 10.10 -2.12 6.23
CA VAL A 221 9.07 -1.08 6.18
C VAL A 221 7.69 -1.68 6.45
N SER A 222 7.31 -2.69 5.69
CA SER A 222 6.05 -3.42 5.79
C SER A 222 6.25 -4.87 5.36
N LEU A 223 5.33 -5.76 5.78
CA LEU A 223 5.33 -7.16 5.37
C LEU A 223 3.89 -7.68 5.29
N GLY A 224 3.46 -8.18 4.13
CA GLY A 224 2.08 -8.64 3.93
C GLY A 224 1.06 -7.50 3.92
N THR A 225 -0.15 -7.78 4.39
CA THR A 225 -1.25 -6.80 4.44
C THR A 225 -1.32 -6.15 5.82
N CYS A 226 -1.18 -4.83 5.90
CA CYS A 226 -1.43 -4.10 7.13
C CYS A 226 -2.94 -4.10 7.42
N ILE A 227 -3.35 -4.61 8.58
CA ILE A 227 -4.76 -4.70 8.97
C ILE A 227 -5.16 -3.52 9.86
N GLY A 228 -4.23 -2.95 10.60
CA GLY A 228 -4.53 -1.80 11.45
C GLY A 228 -3.35 -1.33 12.26
N LYS A 229 -3.62 -0.41 13.17
CA LYS A 229 -2.64 0.14 14.11
C LYS A 229 -3.16 0.06 15.54
N ILE A 230 -2.26 -0.23 16.48
CA ILE A 230 -2.53 -0.11 17.91
C ILE A 230 -2.29 1.35 18.29
N THR A 231 -3.29 1.97 18.90
CA THR A 231 -3.20 3.35 19.39
C THR A 231 -2.43 3.39 20.72
N HIS A 232 -1.90 4.55 21.11
CA HIS A 232 -1.25 4.71 22.41
C HIS A 232 -2.15 4.36 23.60
N GLY A 233 -3.47 4.45 23.44
CA GLY A 233 -4.46 4.03 24.43
C GLY A 233 -4.75 2.52 24.44
N GLY A 234 -3.96 1.70 23.73
CA GLY A 234 -4.10 0.24 23.65
C GLY A 234 -5.24 -0.26 22.75
N SER A 235 -6.09 0.62 22.23
CA SER A 235 -7.19 0.23 21.33
C SER A 235 -6.69 -0.03 19.90
N PHE A 236 -7.24 -1.05 19.26
CA PHE A 236 -6.92 -1.41 17.88
C PHE A 236 -7.82 -0.66 16.88
N HIS A 237 -7.18 0.04 15.95
CA HIS A 237 -7.82 0.78 14.88
C HIS A 237 -7.59 0.08 13.53
N LEU A 238 -8.66 -0.35 12.88
CA LEU A 238 -8.60 -0.97 11.55
C LEU A 238 -8.30 0.08 10.49
N THR A 239 -7.38 -0.22 9.59
CA THR A 239 -7.07 0.62 8.42
C THR A 239 -7.78 0.08 7.18
N ILE A 240 -7.93 0.92 6.15
CA ILE A 240 -8.61 0.54 4.89
C ILE A 240 -7.97 -0.68 4.20
N GLN A 241 -6.68 -0.89 4.38
CA GLN A 241 -5.93 -2.02 3.83
C GLN A 241 -6.49 -3.39 4.27
N SER A 242 -7.15 -3.46 5.43
CA SER A 242 -7.84 -4.67 5.91
C SER A 242 -9.05 -5.08 5.05
N LEU A 243 -9.56 -4.20 4.18
CA LEU A 243 -10.74 -4.45 3.37
C LEU A 243 -10.61 -5.70 2.49
N THR A 244 -9.41 -6.01 2.00
CA THR A 244 -9.13 -7.20 1.18
C THR A 244 -9.36 -8.50 1.94
N VAL A 245 -9.11 -8.51 3.25
CA VAL A 245 -9.31 -9.66 4.15
C VAL A 245 -10.74 -9.69 4.69
N LEU A 246 -11.31 -8.51 4.98
CA LEU A 246 -12.65 -8.36 5.56
C LEU A 246 -13.76 -8.63 4.56
N ALA A 247 -13.71 -8.07 3.35
CA ALA A 247 -14.81 -8.12 2.39
C ALA A 247 -15.28 -9.54 2.01
N PRO A 248 -14.38 -10.52 1.76
CA PRO A 248 -14.79 -11.90 1.47
C PRO A 248 -15.48 -12.59 2.66
N ASN A 249 -15.07 -12.25 3.89
CA ASN A 249 -15.51 -12.90 5.12
C ASN A 249 -16.58 -12.12 5.89
N ALA A 250 -17.03 -10.97 5.36
CA ALA A 250 -17.95 -10.07 6.04
C ALA A 250 -19.32 -10.72 6.28
N LYS A 251 -19.76 -10.72 7.55
CA LYS A 251 -21.07 -11.18 7.97
C LYS A 251 -22.18 -10.24 7.50
N HIS A 252 -21.96 -8.94 7.68
CA HIS A 252 -22.92 -7.90 7.35
C HIS A 252 -22.40 -7.01 6.23
N LYS A 253 -23.20 -6.91 5.17
CA LYS A 253 -22.88 -6.16 3.96
C LYS A 253 -23.97 -5.13 3.64
N VAL A 254 -23.54 -3.98 3.12
CA VAL A 254 -24.39 -2.87 2.69
C VAL A 254 -23.98 -2.47 1.28
N TRP A 255 -24.94 -2.29 0.38
CA TRP A 255 -24.71 -1.84 -0.99
C TRP A 255 -25.21 -0.41 -1.18
N LEU A 256 -24.38 0.43 -1.76
CA LEU A 256 -24.69 1.83 -2.04
C LEU A 256 -25.17 2.00 -3.48
N LYS A 257 -26.14 2.91 -3.66
CA LYS A 257 -26.51 3.38 -4.99
C LYS A 257 -25.37 4.20 -5.61
N PRO A 258 -25.19 4.19 -6.94
CA PRO A 258 -24.15 4.96 -7.62
C PRO A 258 -24.12 6.45 -7.25
N THR A 259 -25.29 7.06 -7.00
CA THR A 259 -25.42 8.46 -6.59
C THR A 259 -24.74 8.79 -5.26
N SER A 260 -24.54 7.79 -4.39
CA SER A 260 -24.01 7.96 -3.04
C SER A 260 -22.63 7.34 -2.85
N GLU A 261 -22.12 6.60 -3.84
CA GLU A 261 -20.78 6.01 -3.80
C GLU A 261 -19.69 7.08 -3.64
N MET A 262 -19.73 8.11 -4.48
CA MET A 262 -18.76 9.22 -4.40
C MET A 262 -18.79 9.93 -3.04
N SER A 263 -19.98 10.11 -2.46
CA SER A 263 -20.12 10.72 -1.14
C SER A 263 -19.41 9.89 -0.06
N PHE A 264 -19.61 8.57 -0.07
CA PHE A 264 -18.94 7.66 0.86
C PHE A 264 -17.42 7.62 0.65
N LEU A 265 -16.98 7.61 -0.61
CA LEU A 265 -15.56 7.68 -0.99
C LEU A 265 -14.90 9.01 -0.63
N TYR A 266 -15.64 10.03 -0.21
CA TYR A 266 -15.10 11.27 0.36
C TYR A 266 -15.10 11.29 1.89
N GLY A 267 -15.41 10.17 2.54
CA GLY A 267 -15.42 10.04 3.99
C GLY A 267 -16.74 10.40 4.67
N ASN A 268 -17.82 10.54 3.90
CA ASN A 268 -19.14 10.82 4.48
C ASN A 268 -19.83 9.53 4.95
N HIS A 269 -20.76 9.70 5.90
CA HIS A 269 -21.64 8.63 6.36
C HIS A 269 -22.63 8.19 5.28
N VAL A 270 -23.12 6.95 5.39
CA VAL A 270 -24.14 6.43 4.49
C VAL A 270 -25.51 6.88 4.97
N LEU A 271 -26.18 7.67 4.13
CA LEU A 271 -27.56 8.08 4.36
C LEU A 271 -28.54 7.05 3.78
N LYS A 272 -29.75 7.00 4.35
CA LYS A 272 -30.80 6.10 3.91
C LYS A 272 -31.17 6.28 2.43
N GLY A 273 -31.20 7.49 1.91
CA GLY A 273 -31.49 7.76 0.49
C GLY A 273 -30.51 7.07 -0.47
N GLY A 274 -29.26 6.92 -0.03
CA GLY A 274 -28.17 6.26 -0.75
C GLY A 274 -28.08 4.75 -0.55
N LEU A 275 -28.86 4.18 0.38
CA LEU A 275 -28.90 2.75 0.65
C LEU A 275 -29.60 2.00 -0.48
N GLY A 276 -28.89 1.08 -1.14
CA GLY A 276 -29.43 0.18 -2.15
C GLY A 276 -29.94 -1.12 -1.52
N ARG A 277 -29.02 -1.95 -1.01
CA ARG A 277 -29.32 -3.24 -0.36
C ARG A 277 -28.65 -3.29 1.01
N ILE A 278 -29.26 -3.99 1.96
CA ILE A 278 -28.73 -4.21 3.30
C ILE A 278 -28.95 -5.66 3.71
N THR A 279 -27.98 -6.26 4.40
CA THR A 279 -28.10 -7.60 4.96
C THR A 279 -29.11 -7.60 6.11
N GLU A 280 -29.79 -8.73 6.33
CA GLU A 280 -30.71 -8.88 7.46
C GLU A 280 -29.98 -9.08 8.79
N ASN A 281 -30.71 -8.90 9.90
CA ASN A 281 -30.22 -9.11 11.27
C ASN A 281 -28.99 -8.28 11.64
N ILE A 282 -28.89 -7.05 11.13
CA ILE A 282 -27.89 -6.07 11.59
C ILE A 282 -28.46 -5.37 12.83
N ALA A 283 -27.66 -5.34 13.90
CA ALA A 283 -27.93 -4.56 15.10
C ALA A 283 -27.11 -3.25 15.10
N PRO A 284 -27.56 -2.19 15.81
CA PRO A 284 -26.74 -1.00 16.01
C PRO A 284 -25.41 -1.35 16.69
N GLY A 285 -24.30 -0.83 16.16
CA GLY A 285 -22.95 -1.12 16.65
C GLY A 285 -22.23 -2.27 15.93
N ASP A 286 -22.93 -3.03 15.08
CA ASP A 286 -22.31 -4.08 14.27
C ASP A 286 -21.38 -3.48 13.20
N GLY A 287 -20.28 -4.18 12.92
CA GLY A 287 -19.38 -3.85 11.83
C GLY A 287 -19.99 -4.26 10.49
N VAL A 288 -20.02 -3.33 9.54
CA VAL A 288 -20.57 -3.57 8.19
C VAL A 288 -19.54 -3.24 7.13
N VAL A 289 -19.48 -4.07 6.09
CA VAL A 289 -18.66 -3.78 4.89
C VAL A 289 -19.56 -3.19 3.82
N VAL A 290 -19.08 -2.10 3.21
CA VAL A 290 -19.80 -1.30 2.24
C VAL A 290 -19.33 -1.67 0.83
N PHE A 291 -20.28 -1.94 -0.05
CA PHE A 291 -20.10 -2.35 -1.44
C PHE A 291 -20.81 -1.39 -2.39
N SER A 292 -20.32 -1.32 -3.63
CA SER A 292 -21.06 -0.80 -4.78
C SER A 292 -22.15 -1.78 -5.21
N MET A 293 -23.16 -1.32 -5.96
CA MET A 293 -24.16 -2.20 -6.59
C MET A 293 -23.53 -3.29 -7.49
N SER A 294 -22.29 -3.10 -7.96
CA SER A 294 -21.54 -4.07 -8.76
C SER A 294 -20.71 -5.05 -7.93
N ASP A 295 -21.01 -5.22 -6.63
CA ASP A 295 -20.29 -6.09 -5.69
C ASP A 295 -18.80 -5.73 -5.49
N VAL A 296 -18.41 -4.49 -5.78
CA VAL A 296 -17.07 -3.97 -5.52
C VAL A 296 -16.97 -3.45 -4.08
N PRO A 297 -16.03 -3.91 -3.25
CA PRO A 297 -15.88 -3.42 -1.88
C PRO A 297 -15.32 -1.99 -1.87
N LEU A 298 -16.03 -1.07 -1.21
CA LEU A 298 -15.69 0.36 -1.13
C LEU A 298 -15.07 0.75 0.20
N GLY A 299 -15.38 0.05 1.28
CA GLY A 299 -14.93 0.40 2.63
C GLY A 299 -15.70 -0.35 3.71
N PHE A 300 -15.61 0.15 4.93
CA PHE A 300 -16.32 -0.41 6.07
C PHE A 300 -16.73 0.67 7.06
N GLY A 301 -17.71 0.34 7.89
CA GLY A 301 -18.32 1.24 8.85
C GLY A 301 -19.01 0.50 9.97
N VAL A 302 -19.72 1.25 10.81
CA VAL A 302 -20.52 0.71 11.91
C VAL A 302 -21.99 1.02 11.65
N ALA A 303 -22.87 0.03 11.83
CA ALA A 303 -24.29 0.23 11.68
C ALA A 303 -24.82 1.20 12.75
N ALA A 304 -25.46 2.30 12.32
CA ALA A 304 -26.08 3.27 13.22
C ALA A 304 -27.46 2.81 13.71
N LYS A 305 -28.13 1.97 12.91
CA LYS A 305 -29.51 1.51 13.10
C LYS A 305 -29.65 0.04 12.74
N SER A 306 -30.67 -0.62 13.27
CA SER A 306 -30.98 -2.01 12.92
C SER A 306 -31.49 -2.13 11.48
N THR A 307 -31.43 -3.31 10.86
CA THR A 307 -31.99 -3.52 9.51
C THR A 307 -33.47 -3.11 9.43
N GLN A 308 -34.25 -3.38 10.48
CA GLN A 308 -35.68 -3.06 10.54
C GLN A 308 -35.91 -1.54 10.63
N ASP A 309 -35.13 -0.86 11.46
CA ASP A 309 -35.23 0.60 11.62
C ASP A 309 -34.77 1.33 10.37
N CYS A 310 -33.76 0.81 9.66
CA CYS A 310 -33.31 1.34 8.38
C CYS A 310 -34.42 1.35 7.32
N ARG A 311 -35.49 0.56 7.45
CA ARG A 311 -36.62 0.58 6.50
C ARG A 311 -37.58 1.74 6.78
N LYS A 312 -37.64 2.20 8.04
CA LYS A 312 -38.56 3.25 8.51
C LYS A 312 -37.90 4.63 8.61
N LEU A 313 -36.57 4.67 8.46
CA LEU A 313 -35.77 5.88 8.59
C LEU A 313 -36.05 6.87 7.45
N ASP A 314 -35.97 8.16 7.76
CA ASP A 314 -36.05 9.22 6.76
C ASP A 314 -34.86 9.14 5.78
N PRO A 315 -35.00 9.65 4.53
CA PRO A 315 -33.92 9.58 3.53
C PRO A 315 -32.59 10.23 3.95
N ASN A 316 -32.62 11.20 4.86
CA ASN A 316 -31.43 11.90 5.35
C ASN A 316 -30.86 11.26 6.63
N GLY A 317 -31.55 10.27 7.18
CA GLY A 317 -31.10 9.54 8.35
C GLY A 317 -29.85 8.70 8.05
N ILE A 318 -28.93 8.69 9.00
CA ILE A 318 -27.67 7.93 8.90
C ILE A 318 -27.94 6.45 9.18
N VAL A 319 -27.53 5.60 8.24
CA VAL A 319 -27.63 4.15 8.33
C VAL A 319 -26.30 3.52 8.72
N VAL A 320 -25.18 3.99 8.16
CA VAL A 320 -23.84 3.52 8.48
C VAL A 320 -22.94 4.70 8.83
N LEU A 321 -22.34 4.63 10.01
CA LEU A 321 -21.24 5.49 10.42
C LEU A 321 -19.97 5.06 9.68
N HIS A 322 -19.45 5.96 8.87
CA HIS A 322 -18.19 5.76 8.15
C HIS A 322 -17.03 5.50 9.12
N GLN A 323 -16.15 4.57 8.78
CA GLN A 323 -14.89 4.32 9.47
C GLN A 323 -13.70 4.45 8.53
N ALA A 324 -13.75 3.73 7.39
CA ALA A 324 -12.72 3.80 6.37
C ALA A 324 -13.29 3.47 4.99
N ASP A 325 -12.71 4.05 3.95
CA ASP A 325 -13.07 3.84 2.55
C ASP A 325 -11.82 3.89 1.65
N ILE A 326 -11.91 3.30 0.46
CA ILE A 326 -10.80 3.23 -0.49
C ILE A 326 -10.36 4.60 -1.03
N GLY A 327 -11.21 5.63 -0.96
CA GLY A 327 -10.78 7.01 -1.23
C GLY A 327 -9.75 7.51 -0.22
N GLY A 328 -9.63 6.85 0.94
CA GLY A 328 -8.58 7.07 1.92
C GLY A 328 -7.17 6.91 1.35
N TYR A 329 -6.97 6.07 0.33
CA TYR A 329 -5.68 5.95 -0.35
C TYR A 329 -5.21 7.25 -1.00
N LEU A 330 -6.15 8.11 -1.42
CA LEU A 330 -5.85 9.42 -2.01
C LEU A 330 -5.76 10.54 -0.97
N ARG A 331 -6.50 10.42 0.14
CA ARG A 331 -6.53 11.46 1.20
C ARG A 331 -5.42 11.32 2.22
N MET A 332 -4.99 10.10 2.51
CA MET A 332 -4.05 9.78 3.59
C MET A 332 -2.71 9.28 3.04
N GLU A 333 -2.25 9.85 1.92
CA GLU A 333 -0.98 9.48 1.28
C GLU A 333 0.21 9.60 2.24
N ASP A 334 0.17 10.55 3.18
CA ASP A 334 1.24 10.76 4.16
C ASP A 334 1.24 9.77 5.34
N GLU A 335 0.11 9.12 5.63
CA GLU A 335 -0.08 8.25 6.81
C GLU A 335 -0.01 6.74 6.50
N LEU A 336 -0.22 6.39 5.23
CA LEU A 336 -0.13 5.02 4.73
C LEU A 336 1.33 4.57 4.65
#